data_AF-A0A1F3VMN6-F1
#
_entry.id   AF-A0A1F3VMN6-F1
#
_cell.length_a   1.000
_cell.length_b   1.000
_cell.length_c   1.000
_cell.angle_alpha   90.00
_cell.angle_beta   90.00
_cell.angle_gamma   90.00
#
_symmetry.space_group_name_H-M   'P 1'
#
loop_
_entity.id
_entity.type
_entity.pdbx_description
1 polymer ?
#
loop_
_entity_poly.entity_id
_entity_poly.type
_entity_poly.pdbx_seq_one_letter_code
_entity_poly.pdbx_strand_id
1 'polypeptide(L)'
;MIKMICLILSFTQLTFLPLLANTPKDMDLPATDYNWIKKEEMPELIKMASQRRKDRKVANVINEKTQMSDKYREFRDKFITLTTSEQVAEALDKLNNEYHTYPNDLKFIAAHLIPLKTFRGITWRLIPLVEKQNITHSMLLTQTKKMAAQMKVYFPDTKHMEASFSYVTEPFMVTNKEGQVELAPRIHDDVEFQLFLTREVYPALQEKAKRLKNLNFSSQEILWDNKIIYGTESFVDDLDRFKILGEADRHFALSNTHQGLSFLSFICGYSLKNLFSYIKEQGKLYGVDGFGWGTVVGIDDVDGVSSYKKVKIAERKEFSELFTLHTEGKLRTMQALVHLKESIYQLKLVWEEIKDRPSNEFAFLNPGKITPWKRVVEADLDSMMALVEGPTELTSAVDKKTVQVDLPRLFNDPEPDLKKLLPILWETHEGKEKTKTFSNGEKTPYTNYYWGRPKLWNKKIYQKYFLNLKNGADVKNKLRILSQAFGGSTIANPISHFSE
;
A
#
# COMPACT_ATOMS: atom_id res chain seq x y z
N MET A 1 12.65 -11.11 -3.30
CA MET A 1 11.69 -11.09 -2.16
C MET A 1 11.16 -9.71 -1.75
N ILE A 2 11.85 -8.75 -1.10
CA ILE A 2 11.17 -7.46 -0.73
C ILE A 2 10.60 -6.72 -1.95
N LYS A 3 11.27 -6.71 -3.11
CA LYS A 3 10.66 -6.19 -4.36
C LYS A 3 9.49 -7.02 -4.90
N MET A 4 9.42 -8.31 -4.54
CA MET A 4 8.33 -9.24 -4.92
C MET A 4 7.17 -9.16 -3.92
N ILE A 5 7.45 -8.94 -2.64
CA ILE A 5 6.53 -8.52 -1.60
C ILE A 5 6.06 -7.09 -1.90
N CYS A 6 6.86 -6.20 -2.48
CA CYS A 6 6.40 -4.91 -3.01
C CYS A 6 5.78 -5.04 -4.42
N LEU A 7 5.82 -6.22 -5.05
CA LEU A 7 5.03 -6.52 -6.26
C LEU A 7 3.67 -7.10 -5.87
N ILE A 8 3.64 -8.01 -4.90
CA ILE A 8 2.44 -8.61 -4.29
C ILE A 8 1.73 -7.57 -3.39
N LEU A 9 2.48 -6.72 -2.69
CA LEU A 9 1.98 -5.55 -1.98
C LEU A 9 1.80 -4.35 -2.92
N SER A 10 2.41 -4.24 -4.10
CA SER A 10 1.84 -3.32 -5.10
C SER A 10 0.49 -3.86 -5.60
N PHE A 11 0.34 -5.18 -5.72
CA PHE A 11 -0.97 -5.82 -5.87
C PHE A 11 -1.92 -5.66 -4.65
N THR A 12 -1.48 -5.15 -3.48
CA THR A 12 -2.39 -4.76 -2.37
C THR A 12 -2.32 -3.27 -1.95
N GLN A 13 -1.48 -2.45 -2.58
CA GLN A 13 -1.35 -1.00 -2.38
C GLN A 13 -1.74 -0.18 -3.64
N LEU A 14 -1.58 -0.75 -4.85
CA LEU A 14 -1.98 -0.17 -6.14
C LEU A 14 -3.27 -0.78 -6.71
N THR A 15 -3.88 -1.74 -6.00
CA THR A 15 -5.23 -2.25 -6.27
C THR A 15 -5.99 -2.48 -4.95
N PHE A 16 -7.33 -2.57 -5.06
CA PHE A 16 -8.33 -2.63 -3.96
C PHE A 16 -8.83 -1.29 -3.43
N LEU A 17 -9.42 -0.52 -4.34
CA LEU A 17 -10.54 0.36 -4.01
C LEU A 17 -11.84 -0.45 -3.78
N PRO A 18 -12.97 0.17 -3.38
CA PRO A 18 -13.98 -0.55 -2.58
C PRO A 18 -15.30 -1.02 -3.31
N LEU A 19 -16.44 -1.45 -2.72
CA LEU A 19 -16.78 -2.39 -1.61
C LEU A 19 -18.34 -2.67 -1.61
N LEU A 20 -18.90 -3.91 -1.81
CA LEU A 20 -20.22 -4.64 -1.47
C LEU A 20 -20.65 -5.41 -0.13
N ALA A 21 -21.87 -5.33 0.39
CA ALA A 21 -22.32 -6.09 1.59
C ALA A 21 -22.88 -7.51 1.37
N ASN A 22 -22.36 -8.47 2.13
CA ASN A 22 -23.17 -9.37 2.95
C ASN A 22 -22.37 -9.59 4.23
N THR A 23 -22.67 -8.84 5.30
CA THR A 23 -21.85 -8.83 6.52
C THR A 23 -21.97 -10.18 7.25
N PRO A 24 -20.92 -11.02 7.31
CA PRO A 24 -20.91 -12.10 8.29
C PRO A 24 -20.92 -11.45 9.67
N LYS A 25 -21.70 -12.00 10.61
CA LYS A 25 -21.97 -11.37 11.92
C LYS A 25 -20.72 -11.09 12.75
N ASP A 26 -19.61 -11.74 12.43
CA ASP A 26 -18.35 -11.68 13.17
C ASP A 26 -17.23 -11.19 12.22
N MET A 27 -17.08 -9.88 12.10
CA MET A 27 -15.85 -9.24 11.61
C MET A 27 -15.12 -8.52 12.74
N ASP A 28 -15.10 -9.18 13.92
CA ASP A 28 -14.40 -8.72 15.10
C ASP A 28 -13.04 -8.11 14.76
N LEU A 29 -12.79 -6.93 15.33
CA LEU A 29 -11.45 -6.37 15.36
C LEU A 29 -10.61 -7.25 16.29
N PRO A 30 -9.53 -7.89 15.80
CA PRO A 30 -8.68 -8.67 16.67
C PRO A 30 -8.05 -7.74 17.71
N ALA A 31 -8.21 -8.10 18.99
CA ALA A 31 -7.61 -7.36 20.09
C ALA A 31 -6.10 -7.19 19.85
N THR A 32 -5.58 -5.98 20.09
CA THR A 32 -4.18 -5.65 19.85
C THR A 32 -3.48 -5.29 21.16
N ASP A 33 -2.45 -6.07 21.48
CA ASP A 33 -1.46 -5.85 22.53
C ASP A 33 -0.26 -5.00 22.04
N TYR A 34 -0.33 -4.49 20.81
CA TYR A 34 0.74 -3.71 20.21
C TYR A 34 1.01 -2.43 21.02
N ASN A 35 2.26 -2.21 21.40
CA ASN A 35 2.68 -1.03 22.16
C ASN A 35 2.83 0.20 21.23
N TRP A 36 1.74 0.94 21.06
CA TRP A 36 1.65 2.17 20.27
C TRP A 36 2.55 3.29 20.80
N ILE A 37 3.19 4.03 19.89
CA ILE A 37 3.89 5.27 20.24
C ILE A 37 2.85 6.36 20.54
N LYS A 38 2.98 7.00 21.70
CA LYS A 38 2.16 8.16 22.08
C LYS A 38 2.81 9.46 21.61
N LYS A 39 2.00 10.50 21.39
CA LYS A 39 2.47 11.81 20.95
C LYS A 39 3.49 12.42 21.92
N GLU A 40 3.27 12.20 23.21
CA GLU A 40 4.07 12.70 24.33
C GLU A 40 5.44 12.02 24.41
N GLU A 41 5.59 10.82 23.81
CA GLU A 41 6.85 10.07 23.77
C GLU A 41 7.75 10.51 22.61
N MET A 42 7.17 11.09 21.54
CA MET A 42 7.90 11.49 20.33
C MET A 42 9.10 12.41 20.57
N PRO A 43 9.08 13.43 21.45
CA PRO A 43 10.24 14.28 21.70
C PRO A 43 11.48 13.50 22.19
N GLU A 44 11.29 12.54 23.10
CA GLU A 44 12.41 11.72 23.59
C GLU A 44 12.81 10.66 22.56
N LEU A 45 11.86 10.05 21.83
CA LEU A 45 12.18 9.11 20.75
C LEU A 45 12.98 9.78 19.62
N ILE A 46 12.64 11.02 19.25
CA ILE A 46 13.39 11.84 18.28
C ILE A 46 14.80 12.16 18.78
N LYS A 47 14.95 12.46 20.08
CA LYS A 47 16.25 12.67 20.73
C LYS A 47 17.10 11.39 20.73
N MET A 48 16.50 10.23 21.02
CA MET A 48 17.17 8.92 20.94
C MET A 48 17.60 8.58 19.51
N ALA A 49 16.73 8.78 18.51
CA ALA A 49 17.05 8.63 17.08
C ALA A 49 18.21 9.54 16.65
N SER A 50 18.14 10.82 17.02
CA SER A 50 19.20 11.81 16.78
C SER A 50 20.53 11.46 17.45
N GLN A 51 20.50 10.77 18.60
CA GLN A 51 21.70 10.32 19.31
C GLN A 51 22.29 9.06 18.66
N ARG A 52 21.47 8.05 18.34
CA ARG A 52 21.89 6.86 17.55
C ARG A 52 22.58 7.26 16.25
N ARG A 53 22.07 8.27 15.55
CA ARG A 53 22.70 8.83 14.34
C ARG A 53 24.14 9.35 14.58
N LYS A 54 24.41 9.98 15.72
CA LYS A 54 25.75 10.51 16.06
C LYS A 54 26.73 9.41 16.48
N ASP A 55 26.23 8.41 17.20
CA ASP A 55 27.04 7.35 17.78
C ASP A 55 27.36 6.22 16.77
N ARG A 56 26.57 6.12 15.69
CA ARG A 56 26.78 5.17 14.59
C ARG A 56 28.10 5.46 13.88
N LYS A 57 29.02 4.49 13.95
CA LYS A 57 30.27 4.50 13.18
C LYS A 57 29.96 4.19 11.72
N VAL A 58 30.56 4.93 10.79
CA VAL A 58 30.46 4.63 9.35
C VAL A 58 31.16 3.29 9.10
N ALA A 59 30.39 2.26 8.76
CA ALA A 59 30.91 0.95 8.44
C ALA A 59 31.54 0.95 7.04
N ASN A 60 32.87 1.05 6.99
CA ASN A 60 33.66 1.08 5.75
C ASN A 60 34.09 -0.30 5.24
N VAL A 61 33.83 -1.37 6.01
CA VAL A 61 34.22 -2.76 5.68
C VAL A 61 33.06 -3.69 6.03
N ILE A 62 32.73 -4.58 5.12
CA ILE A 62 31.73 -5.64 5.32
C ILE A 62 32.45 -6.95 5.60
N ASN A 63 32.05 -7.66 6.64
CA ASN A 63 32.54 -8.99 6.97
C ASN A 63 31.37 -9.91 7.35
N GLU A 64 30.92 -10.71 6.37
CA GLU A 64 29.82 -11.65 6.51
C GLU A 64 29.96 -12.51 7.76
N LYS A 65 31.14 -13.09 8.00
CA LYS A 65 31.39 -14.06 9.09
C LYS A 65 31.10 -13.47 10.47
N THR A 66 31.39 -12.17 10.67
CA THR A 66 31.26 -11.48 11.96
C THR A 66 29.96 -10.67 12.11
N GLN A 67 29.34 -10.24 11.00
CA GLN A 67 28.15 -9.34 11.02
C GLN A 67 26.83 -10.04 10.68
N MET A 68 26.89 -11.28 10.18
CA MET A 68 25.74 -12.15 9.97
C MET A 68 25.85 -13.36 10.91
N SER A 69 24.71 -13.85 11.42
CA SER A 69 24.67 -15.08 12.20
C SER A 69 24.82 -16.33 11.34
N ASP A 70 25.32 -17.42 11.92
CA ASP A 70 25.34 -18.73 11.25
C ASP A 70 23.94 -19.21 10.88
N LYS A 71 22.93 -18.89 11.69
CA LYS A 71 21.53 -19.26 11.42
C LYS A 71 20.96 -18.51 10.22
N TYR A 72 21.28 -17.23 10.02
CA TYR A 72 20.88 -16.54 8.80
C TYR A 72 21.65 -17.07 7.58
N ARG A 73 22.97 -17.34 7.68
CA ARG A 73 23.72 -18.02 6.61
C ARG A 73 23.09 -19.35 6.20
N GLU A 74 22.85 -20.24 7.16
CA GLU A 74 22.21 -21.55 6.98
C GLU A 74 20.83 -21.41 6.30
N PHE A 75 19.99 -20.49 6.78
CA PHE A 75 18.68 -20.22 6.18
C PHE A 75 18.81 -19.71 4.74
N ARG A 76 19.66 -18.71 4.49
CA ARG A 76 19.89 -18.12 3.16
C ARG A 76 20.34 -19.19 2.17
N ASP A 77 21.38 -19.94 2.52
CA ASP A 77 21.99 -20.89 1.60
C ASP A 77 21.09 -22.11 1.35
N LYS A 78 20.24 -22.50 2.32
CA LYS A 78 19.13 -23.42 2.04
C LYS A 78 18.07 -22.78 1.15
N PHE A 79 17.62 -21.56 1.46
CA PHE A 79 16.51 -20.89 0.76
C PHE A 79 16.78 -20.67 -0.74
N ILE A 80 18.02 -20.35 -1.13
CA ILE A 80 18.35 -20.16 -2.55
C ILE A 80 18.39 -21.47 -3.37
N THR A 81 18.38 -22.63 -2.70
CA THR A 81 18.38 -23.97 -3.34
C THR A 81 16.98 -24.57 -3.51
N LEU A 82 15.93 -23.92 -3.01
CA LEU A 82 14.55 -24.40 -3.15
C LEU A 82 14.15 -24.41 -4.63
N THR A 83 13.41 -25.45 -5.04
CA THR A 83 13.01 -25.68 -6.44
C THR A 83 11.52 -25.94 -6.62
N THR A 84 10.72 -26.06 -5.55
CA THR A 84 9.26 -26.28 -5.62
C THR A 84 8.47 -25.40 -4.66
N SER A 85 7.16 -25.24 -4.93
CA SER A 85 6.22 -24.52 -4.06
C SER A 85 6.19 -25.10 -2.64
N GLU A 86 6.27 -26.43 -2.53
CA GLU A 86 6.17 -27.19 -1.28
C GLU A 86 7.40 -26.92 -0.41
N GLN A 87 8.59 -26.89 -1.01
CA GLN A 87 9.83 -26.54 -0.32
C GLN A 87 9.82 -25.09 0.19
N VAL A 88 9.18 -24.16 -0.52
CA VAL A 88 8.93 -22.79 -0.02
C VAL A 88 7.94 -22.81 1.14
N ALA A 89 6.87 -23.61 1.07
CA ALA A 89 5.92 -23.78 2.17
C ALA A 89 6.61 -24.29 3.44
N GLU A 90 7.34 -25.41 3.35
CA GLU A 90 8.12 -26.00 4.44
C GLU A 90 9.14 -25.02 5.03
N ALA A 91 9.82 -24.24 4.19
CA ALA A 91 10.76 -23.23 4.64
C ALA A 91 10.08 -22.11 5.44
N LEU A 92 8.90 -21.64 5.00
CA LEU A 92 8.12 -20.62 5.71
C LEU A 92 7.46 -21.16 6.99
N ASP A 93 7.05 -22.43 7.01
CA ASP A 93 6.52 -23.12 8.20
C ASP A 93 7.61 -23.28 9.26
N LYS A 94 8.78 -23.81 8.89
CA LYS A 94 9.93 -23.91 9.79
C LYS A 94 10.32 -22.53 10.34
N LEU A 95 10.44 -21.54 9.46
CA LEU A 95 10.82 -20.17 9.82
C LEU A 95 9.83 -19.52 10.81
N ASN A 96 8.54 -19.88 10.73
CA ASN A 96 7.52 -19.43 11.68
C ASN A 96 7.58 -20.18 13.01
N ASN A 97 7.67 -21.50 12.99
CA ASN A 97 7.60 -22.33 14.19
C ASN A 97 8.83 -22.14 15.09
N GLU A 98 10.00 -21.91 14.49
CA GLU A 98 11.26 -21.66 15.19
C GLU A 98 11.54 -20.17 15.45
N TYR A 99 10.66 -19.25 15.03
CA TYR A 99 10.91 -17.79 15.01
C TYR A 99 11.57 -17.24 16.29
N HIS A 100 11.07 -17.65 17.46
CA HIS A 100 11.56 -17.16 18.75
C HIS A 100 13.01 -17.56 19.05
N THR A 101 13.48 -18.69 18.52
CA THR A 101 14.83 -19.24 18.72
C THR A 101 15.91 -18.49 17.93
N TYR A 102 15.51 -17.75 16.89
CA TYR A 102 16.46 -17.16 15.95
C TYR A 102 17.14 -15.87 16.45
N PRO A 103 18.35 -15.57 15.95
CA PRO A 103 19.00 -14.26 16.14
C PRO A 103 18.24 -13.12 15.42
N ASN A 104 18.58 -11.88 15.77
CA ASN A 104 17.84 -10.68 15.37
C ASN A 104 17.83 -10.43 13.84
N ASP A 105 18.91 -10.80 13.14
CA ASP A 105 18.99 -10.75 11.67
C ASP A 105 17.97 -11.70 11.03
N LEU A 106 17.99 -12.98 11.37
CA LEU A 106 17.06 -13.96 10.83
C LEU A 106 15.61 -13.67 11.28
N LYS A 107 15.37 -13.15 12.49
CA LYS A 107 14.05 -12.68 12.91
C LYS A 107 13.53 -11.51 12.06
N PHE A 108 14.41 -10.59 11.62
CA PHE A 108 14.02 -9.51 10.72
C PHE A 108 13.60 -10.03 9.35
N ILE A 109 14.36 -10.98 8.80
CA ILE A 109 14.00 -11.68 7.55
C ILE A 109 12.66 -12.40 7.73
N ALA A 110 12.53 -13.22 8.79
CA ALA A 110 11.34 -13.99 9.11
C ALA A 110 10.07 -13.14 9.21
N ALA A 111 10.14 -11.97 9.85
CA ALA A 111 9.02 -11.04 9.93
C ALA A 111 8.53 -10.54 8.56
N HIS A 112 9.41 -10.49 7.55
CA HIS A 112 9.03 -10.14 6.18
C HIS A 112 8.54 -11.34 5.37
N LEU A 113 9.09 -12.53 5.59
CA LEU A 113 8.79 -13.71 4.76
C LEU A 113 7.53 -14.44 5.21
N ILE A 114 7.32 -14.59 6.52
CA ILE A 114 6.22 -15.41 7.06
C ILE A 114 4.82 -14.91 6.61
N PRO A 115 4.55 -13.60 6.49
CA PRO A 115 3.28 -13.13 5.94
C PRO A 115 3.00 -13.56 4.50
N LEU A 116 3.99 -14.05 3.73
CA LEU A 116 3.72 -14.66 2.42
C LEU A 116 2.84 -15.91 2.52
N LYS A 117 2.77 -16.57 3.69
CA LYS A 117 1.94 -17.77 3.90
C LYS A 117 0.46 -17.55 3.55
N THR A 118 -0.08 -16.35 3.78
CA THR A 118 -1.48 -16.03 3.43
C THR A 118 -1.67 -15.87 1.92
N PHE A 119 -0.61 -15.63 1.17
CA PHE A 119 -0.64 -15.43 -0.28
C PHE A 119 -0.31 -16.70 -1.09
N ARG A 120 -0.21 -17.87 -0.45
CA ARG A 120 -0.03 -19.14 -1.17
C ARG A 120 -1.19 -19.35 -2.16
N GLY A 121 -0.85 -19.64 -3.41
CA GLY A 121 -1.79 -19.85 -4.52
C GLY A 121 -2.80 -18.72 -4.75
N ILE A 122 -2.56 -17.49 -4.29
CA ILE A 122 -3.57 -16.43 -4.30
C ILE A 122 -4.07 -16.10 -5.71
N THR A 123 -3.21 -16.18 -6.73
CA THR A 123 -3.64 -15.98 -8.12
C THR A 123 -4.67 -17.02 -8.54
N TRP A 124 -4.42 -18.30 -8.26
CA TRP A 124 -5.37 -19.38 -8.56
C TRP A 124 -6.64 -19.36 -7.69
N ARG A 125 -6.52 -18.97 -6.40
CA ARG A 125 -7.65 -18.76 -5.48
C ARG A 125 -8.61 -17.69 -6.00
N LEU A 126 -8.11 -16.60 -6.60
CA LEU A 126 -8.90 -15.46 -7.09
C LEU A 126 -9.54 -15.65 -8.48
N ILE A 127 -9.19 -16.69 -9.24
CA ILE A 127 -9.73 -16.90 -10.60
C ILE A 127 -11.28 -16.91 -10.65
N PRO A 128 -12.04 -17.61 -9.76
CA PRO A 128 -13.49 -17.68 -9.86
C PRO A 128 -14.18 -16.33 -9.72
N LEU A 129 -13.66 -15.47 -8.84
CA LEU A 129 -14.12 -14.09 -8.63
C LEU A 129 -14.09 -13.27 -9.94
N VAL A 130 -13.13 -13.55 -10.81
CA VAL A 130 -12.92 -12.83 -12.07
C VAL A 130 -13.63 -13.49 -13.24
N GLU A 131 -13.66 -14.83 -13.28
CA GLU A 131 -14.49 -15.62 -14.21
C GLU A 131 -15.97 -15.27 -14.07
N LYS A 132 -16.48 -15.18 -12.84
CA LYS A 132 -17.85 -14.77 -12.51
C LYS A 132 -18.27 -13.44 -13.14
N GLN A 133 -17.33 -12.51 -13.29
CA GLN A 133 -17.61 -11.21 -13.89
C GLN A 133 -17.54 -11.22 -15.43
N ASN A 134 -17.06 -12.30 -16.06
CA ASN A 134 -16.69 -12.31 -17.48
C ASN A 134 -15.71 -11.17 -17.83
N ILE A 135 -14.80 -10.82 -16.91
CA ILE A 135 -13.60 -10.03 -17.23
C ILE A 135 -12.79 -10.89 -18.21
N THR A 136 -12.22 -10.29 -19.28
CA THR A 136 -11.65 -11.12 -20.35
C THR A 136 -10.56 -12.02 -19.78
N HIS A 137 -10.72 -13.34 -19.91
CA HIS A 137 -9.76 -14.30 -19.34
C HIS A 137 -8.33 -14.06 -19.87
N SER A 138 -8.21 -13.58 -21.12
CA SER A 138 -6.95 -13.12 -21.71
C SER A 138 -6.30 -11.97 -20.94
N MET A 139 -7.04 -11.08 -20.28
CA MET A 139 -6.50 -9.96 -19.51
C MET A 139 -5.84 -10.43 -18.21
N LEU A 140 -6.50 -11.30 -17.43
CA LEU A 140 -5.86 -11.94 -16.26
C LEU A 140 -4.65 -12.76 -16.66
N LEU A 141 -4.79 -13.57 -17.70
CA LEU A 141 -3.71 -14.38 -18.24
C LEU A 141 -2.55 -13.48 -18.70
N THR A 142 -2.84 -12.31 -19.29
CA THR A 142 -1.83 -11.31 -19.67
C THR A 142 -1.15 -10.70 -18.45
N GLN A 143 -1.88 -10.33 -17.39
CA GLN A 143 -1.26 -9.81 -16.17
C GLN A 143 -0.38 -10.87 -15.49
N THR A 144 -0.85 -12.12 -15.36
CA THR A 144 -0.06 -13.22 -14.78
C THR A 144 1.17 -13.55 -15.63
N LYS A 145 1.03 -13.58 -16.97
CA LYS A 145 2.17 -13.70 -17.90
C LYS A 145 3.12 -12.51 -17.82
N LYS A 146 2.61 -11.28 -17.65
CA LYS A 146 3.42 -10.07 -17.48
C LYS A 146 4.19 -10.12 -16.17
N MET A 147 3.58 -10.61 -15.07
CA MET A 147 4.27 -10.83 -13.80
C MET A 147 5.37 -11.90 -13.93
N ALA A 148 5.09 -13.03 -14.60
CA ALA A 148 6.09 -14.07 -14.85
C ALA A 148 7.28 -13.53 -15.69
N ALA A 149 6.99 -12.76 -16.75
CA ALA A 149 8.00 -12.12 -17.58
C ALA A 149 8.78 -11.04 -16.81
N GLN A 150 8.10 -10.17 -16.06
CA GLN A 150 8.73 -9.15 -15.21
C GLN A 150 9.58 -9.78 -14.11
N MET A 151 9.18 -10.93 -13.57
CA MET A 151 10.03 -11.67 -12.63
C MET A 151 11.34 -12.07 -13.28
N LYS A 152 11.32 -12.68 -14.48
CA LYS A 152 12.54 -13.05 -15.22
C LYS A 152 13.37 -11.83 -15.70
N VAL A 153 12.77 -10.65 -15.79
CA VAL A 153 13.48 -9.38 -16.10
C VAL A 153 14.12 -8.76 -14.87
N TYR A 154 13.46 -8.78 -13.70
CA TYR A 154 13.92 -8.09 -12.49
C TYR A 154 14.68 -8.97 -11.50
N PHE A 155 14.59 -10.30 -11.64
CA PHE A 155 15.33 -11.29 -10.87
C PHE A 155 16.03 -12.24 -11.84
N PRO A 156 17.32 -12.56 -11.61
CA PRO A 156 18.03 -13.59 -12.37
C PRO A 156 17.28 -14.92 -12.35
N ASP A 157 17.38 -15.68 -13.45
CA ASP A 157 16.76 -16.99 -13.63
C ASP A 157 17.28 -17.99 -12.58
N THR A 158 16.61 -18.02 -11.43
CA THR A 158 17.02 -18.77 -10.25
C THR A 158 15.85 -19.60 -9.73
N LYS A 159 16.12 -20.89 -9.47
CA LYS A 159 15.08 -21.87 -9.14
C LYS A 159 14.24 -21.49 -7.92
N HIS A 160 14.82 -20.83 -6.92
CA HIS A 160 14.09 -20.40 -5.73
C HIS A 160 13.13 -19.22 -6.00
N MET A 161 13.41 -18.37 -6.98
CA MET A 161 12.49 -17.32 -7.42
C MET A 161 11.35 -17.91 -8.25
N GLU A 162 11.63 -18.88 -9.13
CA GLU A 162 10.58 -19.66 -9.83
C GLU A 162 9.69 -20.42 -8.83
N ALA A 163 10.28 -21.13 -7.87
CA ALA A 163 9.55 -21.79 -6.79
C ALA A 163 8.71 -20.83 -5.94
N SER A 164 9.22 -19.62 -5.67
CA SER A 164 8.48 -18.56 -4.96
C SER A 164 7.33 -17.98 -5.79
N PHE A 165 7.41 -18.03 -7.13
CA PHE A 165 6.34 -17.61 -8.03
C PHE A 165 5.26 -18.68 -8.12
N SER A 166 5.64 -19.95 -8.30
CA SER A 166 4.75 -21.11 -8.18
C SER A 166 4.00 -21.06 -6.84
N TYR A 167 4.70 -20.80 -5.73
CA TYR A 167 4.10 -20.67 -4.40
C TYR A 167 2.92 -19.69 -4.33
N VAL A 168 2.98 -18.53 -5.01
CA VAL A 168 1.90 -17.53 -4.98
C VAL A 168 0.89 -17.66 -6.13
N THR A 169 1.19 -18.47 -7.16
CA THR A 169 0.35 -18.57 -8.36
C THR A 169 -0.39 -19.91 -8.51
N GLU A 170 0.20 -21.01 -8.09
CA GLU A 170 -0.30 -22.37 -8.35
C GLU A 170 -1.34 -22.85 -7.32
N PRO A 171 -2.23 -23.78 -7.69
CA PRO A 171 -3.05 -24.52 -6.73
C PRO A 171 -2.18 -25.30 -5.73
N PHE A 172 -2.68 -25.51 -4.52
CA PHE A 172 -2.00 -26.28 -3.48
C PHE A 172 -2.99 -27.07 -2.63
N MET A 173 -2.49 -28.14 -2.00
CA MET A 173 -3.27 -28.94 -1.06
C MET A 173 -3.16 -28.39 0.36
N VAL A 174 -4.24 -28.51 1.13
CA VAL A 174 -4.35 -28.17 2.55
C VAL A 174 -4.88 -29.36 3.33
N THR A 175 -4.53 -29.45 4.61
CA THR A 175 -5.18 -30.39 5.52
C THR A 175 -6.31 -29.67 6.26
N ASN A 176 -7.54 -30.16 6.13
CA ASN A 176 -8.70 -29.60 6.83
C ASN A 176 -8.71 -29.97 8.34
N LYS A 177 -9.70 -29.49 9.09
CA LYS A 177 -9.76 -29.70 10.55
C LYS A 177 -9.97 -31.17 10.92
N GLU A 178 -10.54 -31.93 9.99
CA GLU A 178 -10.86 -33.34 10.04
C GLU A 178 -9.64 -34.21 9.63
N GLY A 179 -8.50 -33.60 9.32
CA GLY A 179 -7.25 -34.28 8.96
C GLY A 179 -7.18 -34.75 7.50
N GLN A 180 -8.16 -34.41 6.67
CA GLN A 180 -8.22 -34.82 5.27
C GLN A 180 -7.43 -33.84 4.40
N VAL A 181 -6.75 -34.36 3.38
CA VAL A 181 -5.97 -33.55 2.43
C VAL A 181 -6.86 -33.19 1.24
N GLU A 182 -7.18 -31.90 1.11
CA GLU A 182 -8.07 -31.35 0.09
C GLU A 182 -7.41 -30.19 -0.68
N LEU A 183 -8.02 -29.76 -1.77
CA LEU A 183 -7.54 -28.62 -2.54
C LEU A 183 -7.90 -27.31 -1.82
N ALA A 184 -6.96 -26.36 -1.76
CA ALA A 184 -7.16 -25.10 -1.04
C ALA A 184 -8.44 -24.33 -1.47
N PRO A 185 -9.17 -23.70 -0.54
CA PRO A 185 -10.39 -22.98 -0.86
C PRO A 185 -10.12 -21.76 -1.75
N ARG A 186 -10.92 -21.65 -2.81
CA ARG A 186 -10.91 -20.51 -3.74
C ARG A 186 -11.80 -19.38 -3.21
N ILE A 187 -11.74 -18.24 -3.88
CA ILE A 187 -12.49 -17.03 -3.55
C ILE A 187 -13.45 -16.78 -4.72
N HIS A 188 -14.75 -16.89 -4.45
CA HIS A 188 -15.85 -16.94 -5.43
C HIS A 188 -16.65 -15.64 -5.53
N ASP A 189 -16.61 -14.82 -4.49
CA ASP A 189 -17.19 -13.48 -4.51
C ASP A 189 -16.38 -12.48 -3.69
N ASP A 190 -16.75 -11.21 -3.83
CA ASP A 190 -15.98 -10.14 -3.24
C ASP A 190 -16.19 -10.06 -1.70
N VAL A 191 -17.21 -10.72 -1.13
CA VAL A 191 -17.38 -10.87 0.33
C VAL A 191 -16.38 -11.89 0.89
N GLU A 192 -16.20 -13.04 0.22
CA GLU A 192 -15.12 -13.99 0.54
C GLU A 192 -13.74 -13.32 0.40
N PHE A 193 -13.57 -12.43 -0.58
CA PHE A 193 -12.36 -11.63 -0.69
C PHE A 193 -12.17 -10.65 0.49
N GLN A 194 -13.25 -10.05 1.03
CA GLN A 194 -13.14 -9.25 2.26
C GLN A 194 -12.74 -10.09 3.45
N LEU A 195 -13.30 -11.30 3.55
CA LEU A 195 -12.98 -12.23 4.63
C LEU A 195 -11.51 -12.65 4.56
N PHE A 196 -10.97 -12.92 3.36
CA PHE A 196 -9.54 -13.14 3.15
C PHE A 196 -8.69 -11.96 3.67
N LEU A 197 -9.02 -10.73 3.29
CA LEU A 197 -8.28 -9.54 3.74
C LEU A 197 -8.36 -9.34 5.26
N THR A 198 -9.53 -9.54 5.86
CA THR A 198 -9.78 -9.29 7.30
C THR A 198 -9.32 -10.41 8.23
N ARG A 199 -9.41 -11.67 7.81
CA ARG A 199 -9.17 -12.87 8.65
C ARG A 199 -7.82 -13.55 8.37
N GLU A 200 -7.29 -13.46 7.14
CA GLU A 200 -5.96 -14.00 6.81
C GLU A 200 -4.90 -12.88 6.77
N VAL A 201 -5.07 -11.86 5.92
CA VAL A 201 -4.01 -10.87 5.64
C VAL A 201 -3.78 -9.91 6.81
N TYR A 202 -4.84 -9.32 7.37
CA TYR A 202 -4.71 -8.34 8.45
C TYR A 202 -4.01 -8.91 9.71
N PRO A 203 -4.39 -10.09 10.25
CA PRO A 203 -3.68 -10.68 11.39
C PRO A 203 -2.21 -11.02 11.09
N ALA A 204 -1.89 -11.49 9.88
CA ALA A 204 -0.51 -11.77 9.49
C ALA A 204 0.37 -10.50 9.44
N LEU A 205 -0.19 -9.37 9.00
CA LEU A 205 0.50 -8.08 9.01
C LEU A 205 0.57 -7.47 10.42
N GLN A 206 -0.45 -7.68 11.27
CA GLN A 206 -0.43 -7.28 12.67
C GLN A 206 0.68 -8.02 13.43
N GLU A 207 0.79 -9.34 13.23
CA GLU A 207 1.85 -10.17 13.80
C GLU A 207 3.23 -9.78 13.27
N LYS A 208 3.37 -9.44 11.97
CA LYS A 208 4.60 -8.81 11.43
C LYS A 208 4.96 -7.53 12.19
N ALA A 209 3.99 -6.65 12.44
CA ALA A 209 4.21 -5.41 13.19
C ALA A 209 4.71 -5.69 14.62
N LYS A 210 4.09 -6.62 15.36
CA LYS A 210 4.57 -7.06 16.68
C LYS A 210 6.00 -7.58 16.64
N ARG A 211 6.30 -8.49 15.68
CA ARG A 211 7.64 -9.07 15.48
C ARG A 211 8.69 -8.00 15.20
N LEU A 212 8.41 -7.03 14.34
CA LEU A 212 9.33 -5.92 14.06
C LEU A 212 9.49 -4.95 15.24
N LYS A 213 8.43 -4.71 16.02
CA LYS A 213 8.44 -3.84 17.20
C LYS A 213 9.32 -4.43 18.31
N ASN A 214 9.30 -5.75 18.48
CA ASN A 214 10.07 -6.50 19.47
C ASN A 214 11.56 -6.71 19.10
N LEU A 215 11.98 -6.34 17.88
CA LEU A 215 13.39 -6.32 17.51
C LEU A 215 14.07 -5.03 17.99
N ASN A 216 15.37 -5.10 18.25
CA ASN A 216 16.20 -3.96 18.63
C ASN A 216 17.58 -4.10 17.99
N PHE A 217 17.93 -3.11 17.16
CA PHE A 217 19.21 -2.99 16.45
C PHE A 217 20.04 -1.80 16.98
N SER A 218 19.66 -1.21 18.12
CA SER A 218 20.36 -0.05 18.71
C SER A 218 21.79 -0.37 19.15
N SER A 219 22.08 -1.63 19.49
CA SER A 219 23.39 -2.11 19.95
C SER A 219 24.12 -3.00 18.93
N GLN A 220 23.44 -3.42 17.85
CA GLN A 220 23.98 -4.31 16.84
C GLN A 220 23.32 -4.01 15.49
N GLU A 221 24.14 -3.61 14.52
CA GLU A 221 23.75 -3.57 13.12
C GLU A 221 23.70 -4.98 12.54
N ILE A 222 22.76 -5.22 11.63
CA ILE A 222 22.53 -6.53 11.02
C ILE A 222 22.76 -6.47 9.52
N LEU A 223 23.48 -7.46 8.99
CA LEU A 223 23.86 -7.51 7.58
C LEU A 223 22.73 -8.13 6.74
N TRP A 224 22.20 -7.38 5.78
CA TRP A 224 21.29 -7.88 4.75
C TRP A 224 22.10 -8.37 3.54
N ASP A 225 21.79 -9.57 3.04
CA ASP A 225 22.43 -10.14 1.86
C ASP A 225 21.44 -10.28 0.70
N ASN A 226 21.65 -9.48 -0.35
CA ASN A 226 20.83 -9.48 -1.55
C ASN A 226 20.88 -10.83 -2.31
N LYS A 227 21.84 -11.73 -2.02
CA LYS A 227 21.87 -13.12 -2.52
C LYS A 227 20.55 -13.86 -2.26
N ILE A 228 19.82 -13.55 -1.17
CA ILE A 228 18.50 -14.15 -0.88
C ILE A 228 17.37 -13.71 -1.86
N ILE A 229 17.62 -12.69 -2.68
CA ILE A 229 16.68 -12.19 -3.69
C ILE A 229 17.17 -12.49 -5.11
N TYR A 230 18.47 -12.39 -5.35
CA TYR A 230 19.04 -12.42 -6.68
C TYR A 230 19.73 -13.75 -7.02
N GLY A 231 20.19 -14.50 -6.00
CA GLY A 231 20.95 -15.74 -6.17
C GLY A 231 22.47 -15.57 -6.06
N THR A 232 23.19 -16.65 -6.36
CA THR A 232 24.66 -16.75 -6.24
C THR A 232 25.45 -16.01 -7.31
N GLU A 233 24.90 -15.87 -8.52
CA GLU A 233 25.64 -15.45 -9.72
C GLU A 233 25.47 -13.96 -10.05
N SER A 234 24.78 -13.21 -9.20
CA SER A 234 24.26 -11.88 -9.51
C SER A 234 25.16 -10.71 -9.10
N PHE A 235 26.28 -11.00 -8.45
CA PHE A 235 27.15 -10.01 -7.83
C PHE A 235 28.59 -10.25 -8.25
N VAL A 236 29.21 -9.24 -8.86
CA VAL A 236 30.63 -9.26 -9.25
C VAL A 236 31.53 -9.01 -8.02
N ASP A 237 31.01 -8.27 -7.03
CA ASP A 237 31.66 -7.99 -5.76
C ASP A 237 30.66 -7.96 -4.60
N ASP A 238 31.17 -7.85 -3.37
CA ASP A 238 30.36 -7.82 -2.15
C ASP A 238 29.71 -6.43 -1.86
N LEU A 239 30.05 -5.36 -2.60
CA LEU A 239 29.62 -3.98 -2.33
C LEU A 239 28.13 -3.77 -2.58
N ASP A 240 27.60 -4.40 -3.63
CA ASP A 240 26.17 -4.38 -3.95
C ASP A 240 25.41 -5.62 -3.47
N ARG A 241 26.11 -6.69 -3.15
CA ARG A 241 25.54 -7.86 -2.48
C ARG A 241 25.03 -7.51 -1.09
N PHE A 242 25.84 -6.87 -0.27
CA PHE A 242 25.48 -6.62 1.12
C PHE A 242 25.02 -5.18 1.37
N LYS A 243 24.07 -5.02 2.30
CA LYS A 243 23.68 -3.72 2.88
C LYS A 243 23.53 -3.84 4.39
N ILE A 244 23.81 -2.78 5.11
CA ILE A 244 23.75 -2.74 6.57
C ILE A 244 22.41 -2.16 7.00
N LEU A 245 21.70 -2.89 7.86
CA LEU A 245 20.44 -2.47 8.45
C LEU A 245 20.65 -2.04 9.91
N GLY A 246 19.98 -0.97 10.32
CA GLY A 246 19.90 -0.50 11.70
C GLY A 246 18.47 -0.14 12.12
N GLU A 247 18.32 0.59 13.22
CA GLU A 247 17.01 0.98 13.76
C GLU A 247 16.15 1.76 12.75
N ALA A 248 16.73 2.66 11.95
CA ALA A 248 16.05 3.31 10.82
C ALA A 248 15.35 2.33 9.87
N ASP A 249 15.99 1.22 9.51
CA ASP A 249 15.40 0.23 8.58
C ASP A 249 14.28 -0.58 9.26
N ARG A 250 14.38 -0.80 10.57
CA ARG A 250 13.31 -1.38 11.40
C ARG A 250 12.10 -0.45 11.52
N HIS A 251 12.34 0.82 11.81
CA HIS A 251 11.34 1.88 11.84
C HIS A 251 10.66 2.04 10.47
N PHE A 252 11.40 1.94 9.37
CA PHE A 252 10.83 1.98 8.02
C PHE A 252 9.99 0.74 7.69
N ALA A 253 10.44 -0.45 8.10
CA ALA A 253 9.65 -1.68 7.97
C ALA A 253 8.34 -1.63 8.79
N LEU A 254 8.39 -1.05 10.01
CA LEU A 254 7.20 -0.79 10.83
C LEU A 254 6.27 0.22 10.17
N SER A 255 6.79 1.36 9.70
CA SER A 255 6.04 2.40 9.01
C SER A 255 5.25 1.83 7.83
N ASN A 256 5.91 1.14 6.90
CA ASN A 256 5.25 0.51 5.75
C ASN A 256 4.21 -0.55 6.15
N THR A 257 4.48 -1.32 7.22
CA THR A 257 3.54 -2.34 7.71
C THR A 257 2.29 -1.70 8.31
N HIS A 258 2.44 -0.62 9.07
CA HIS A 258 1.32 0.16 9.60
C HIS A 258 0.58 0.96 8.53
N GLN A 259 1.26 1.42 7.47
CA GLN A 259 0.58 2.01 6.31
C GLN A 259 -0.35 0.98 5.63
N GLY A 260 0.14 -0.26 5.45
CA GLY A 260 -0.68 -1.37 4.93
C GLY A 260 -1.85 -1.72 5.85
N LEU A 261 -1.62 -1.81 7.16
CA LEU A 261 -2.67 -2.06 8.16
C LEU A 261 -3.70 -0.91 8.20
N SER A 262 -3.28 0.36 8.08
CA SER A 262 -4.17 1.51 7.96
C SER A 262 -5.08 1.39 6.75
N PHE A 263 -4.50 1.11 5.58
CA PHE A 263 -5.26 0.93 4.35
C PHE A 263 -6.26 -0.23 4.46
N LEU A 264 -5.81 -1.40 4.96
CA LEU A 264 -6.68 -2.56 5.19
C LEU A 264 -7.79 -2.29 6.22
N SER A 265 -7.49 -1.58 7.31
CA SER A 265 -8.50 -1.19 8.30
C SER A 265 -9.56 -0.26 7.70
N PHE A 266 -9.15 0.74 6.91
CA PHE A 266 -10.07 1.67 6.27
C PHE A 266 -10.92 0.95 5.20
N ILE A 267 -10.26 0.23 4.29
CA ILE A 267 -10.91 -0.51 3.21
C ILE A 267 -11.74 -1.70 3.72
N CYS A 268 -11.56 -2.19 4.94
CA CYS A 268 -12.43 -3.21 5.51
C CYS A 268 -13.47 -2.66 6.50
N GLY A 269 -13.47 -1.35 6.79
CA GLY A 269 -14.54 -0.71 7.57
C GLY A 269 -15.79 -0.41 6.73
N TYR A 270 -15.59 -0.17 5.44
CA TYR A 270 -16.63 -0.26 4.43
C TYR A 270 -16.73 -1.75 3.97
N SER A 271 -17.58 -2.16 3.02
CA SER A 271 -18.11 -3.56 2.93
C SER A 271 -18.14 -4.19 1.51
N LEU A 272 -17.52 -5.34 1.10
CA LEU A 272 -16.82 -5.66 -0.24
C LEU A 272 -17.42 -6.26 -1.58
N LYS A 273 -18.43 -7.15 -1.70
CA LYS A 273 -19.22 -7.52 -2.96
C LYS A 273 -19.22 -6.52 -4.18
N ASN A 274 -19.46 -6.99 -5.41
CA ASN A 274 -19.59 -6.17 -6.63
C ASN A 274 -18.41 -5.24 -6.99
N LEU A 275 -17.32 -5.16 -6.21
CA LEU A 275 -16.09 -4.44 -6.56
C LEU A 275 -15.57 -4.89 -7.92
N PHE A 276 -15.47 -6.20 -8.15
CA PHE A 276 -14.88 -6.72 -9.39
C PHE A 276 -15.81 -6.46 -10.58
N SER A 277 -17.13 -6.39 -10.34
CA SER A 277 -18.12 -5.94 -11.32
C SER A 277 -17.98 -4.44 -11.62
N TYR A 278 -17.78 -3.61 -10.60
CA TYR A 278 -17.51 -2.18 -10.72
C TYR A 278 -16.23 -1.90 -11.50
N ILE A 279 -15.12 -2.59 -11.17
CA ILE A 279 -13.86 -2.50 -11.91
C ILE A 279 -14.06 -2.88 -13.39
N LYS A 280 -14.81 -3.96 -13.68
CA LYS A 280 -15.12 -4.33 -15.06
C LYS A 280 -15.85 -3.22 -15.80
N GLU A 281 -16.92 -2.68 -15.21
CA GLU A 281 -17.70 -1.61 -15.84
C GLU A 281 -16.86 -0.34 -16.04
N GLN A 282 -15.96 0.00 -15.11
CA GLN A 282 -14.98 1.08 -15.31
C GLN A 282 -14.02 0.77 -16.45
N GLY A 283 -13.50 -0.45 -16.54
CA GLY A 283 -12.61 -0.90 -17.62
C GLY A 283 -13.26 -0.77 -19.01
N LYS A 284 -14.55 -1.11 -19.13
CA LYS A 284 -15.30 -0.94 -20.39
C LYS A 284 -15.28 0.48 -20.94
N LEU A 285 -15.19 1.50 -20.09
CA LEU A 285 -15.07 2.90 -20.54
C LEU A 285 -13.80 3.15 -21.37
N TYR A 286 -12.75 2.36 -21.10
CA TYR A 286 -11.44 2.39 -21.75
C TYR A 286 -11.31 1.37 -22.89
N GLY A 287 -12.40 0.67 -23.26
CA GLY A 287 -12.38 -0.38 -24.28
C GLY A 287 -11.75 -1.70 -23.84
N VAL A 288 -11.55 -1.92 -22.52
CA VAL A 288 -10.92 -3.13 -21.98
C VAL A 288 -11.73 -3.66 -20.79
N ASP A 289 -12.34 -4.84 -20.91
CA ASP A 289 -12.95 -5.55 -19.77
C ASP A 289 -11.85 -6.08 -18.82
N GLY A 290 -11.23 -5.22 -17.99
CA GLY A 290 -9.96 -5.53 -17.32
C GLY A 290 -9.62 -4.80 -16.01
N PHE A 291 -8.70 -5.42 -15.26
CA PHE A 291 -8.16 -4.98 -13.97
C PHE A 291 -6.70 -4.49 -14.13
N GLY A 292 -6.34 -3.38 -13.47
CA GLY A 292 -4.95 -2.92 -13.33
C GLY A 292 -4.30 -2.29 -14.57
N TRP A 293 -5.05 -1.66 -15.48
CA TRP A 293 -4.47 -1.07 -16.70
C TRP A 293 -3.72 0.24 -16.46
N GLY A 294 -4.26 1.15 -15.65
CA GLY A 294 -3.62 2.44 -15.35
C GLY A 294 -2.26 2.27 -14.66
N THR A 295 -2.28 1.63 -13.50
CA THR A 295 -1.13 1.56 -12.57
C THR A 295 -0.02 0.58 -12.94
N VAL A 296 -0.26 -0.44 -13.77
CA VAL A 296 0.75 -1.48 -14.11
C VAL A 296 1.48 -1.18 -15.44
N VAL A 297 1.05 -0.15 -16.18
CA VAL A 297 1.68 0.25 -17.45
C VAL A 297 2.02 1.75 -17.51
N GLY A 298 1.62 2.54 -16.51
CA GLY A 298 1.76 4.00 -16.56
C GLY A 298 0.85 4.63 -17.62
N ILE A 299 -0.28 3.98 -17.93
CA ILE A 299 -1.30 4.47 -18.85
C ILE A 299 -2.59 4.70 -18.06
N ASP A 300 -2.47 5.50 -16.99
CA ASP A 300 -3.61 6.13 -16.32
C ASP A 300 -4.37 7.06 -17.30
N ASP A 301 -3.67 7.52 -18.35
CA ASP A 301 -4.16 8.35 -19.45
C ASP A 301 -4.44 7.54 -20.74
N VAL A 302 -5.36 6.56 -20.69
CA VAL A 302 -6.10 6.20 -21.91
C VAL A 302 -7.13 7.31 -22.15
N ASP A 303 -6.76 8.26 -23.01
CA ASP A 303 -7.52 9.48 -23.30
C ASP A 303 -9.01 9.24 -23.59
N GLY A 304 -9.89 10.07 -22.99
CA GLY A 304 -11.32 10.16 -23.34
C GLY A 304 -12.35 9.66 -22.31
N VAL A 305 -11.91 9.18 -21.14
CA VAL A 305 -12.81 8.80 -20.03
C VAL A 305 -12.89 9.89 -18.96
N SER A 306 -13.85 10.81 -19.13
CA SER A 306 -14.21 11.82 -18.12
C SER A 306 -14.65 11.21 -16.78
N SER A 307 -14.29 11.83 -15.66
CA SER A 307 -14.78 11.49 -14.31
C SER A 307 -16.31 11.35 -14.22
N TYR A 308 -17.08 12.17 -14.95
CA TYR A 308 -18.54 12.03 -15.06
C TYR A 308 -19.00 10.61 -15.44
N LYS A 309 -18.36 9.99 -16.44
CA LYS A 309 -18.68 8.60 -16.86
C LYS A 309 -18.40 7.62 -15.71
N LYS A 310 -17.27 7.79 -15.00
CA LYS A 310 -16.86 6.95 -13.88
C LYS A 310 -17.88 7.02 -12.73
N VAL A 311 -18.29 8.22 -12.33
CA VAL A 311 -19.29 8.42 -11.27
C VAL A 311 -20.67 7.90 -11.68
N LYS A 312 -21.07 8.07 -12.95
CA LYS A 312 -22.33 7.48 -13.46
C LYS A 312 -22.35 5.96 -13.47
N ILE A 313 -21.20 5.28 -13.37
CA ILE A 313 -21.15 3.85 -13.05
C ILE A 313 -21.37 3.66 -11.54
N ALA A 314 -20.62 4.35 -10.67
CA ALA A 314 -20.77 4.22 -9.21
C ALA A 314 -22.20 4.50 -8.70
N GLU A 315 -22.95 5.38 -9.36
CA GLU A 315 -24.35 5.69 -9.04
C GLU A 315 -25.37 4.61 -9.44
N ARG A 316 -25.01 3.59 -10.23
CA ARG A 316 -25.98 2.59 -10.69
C ARG A 316 -26.50 1.71 -9.55
N LYS A 317 -27.71 1.16 -9.71
CA LYS A 317 -28.38 0.39 -8.65
C LYS A 317 -27.62 -0.88 -8.26
N GLU A 318 -26.92 -1.55 -9.18
CA GLU A 318 -26.06 -2.70 -8.85
C GLU A 318 -24.87 -2.34 -7.93
N PHE A 319 -24.47 -1.07 -7.89
CA PHE A 319 -23.44 -0.52 -7.00
C PHE A 319 -24.04 0.39 -5.92
N SER A 320 -25.36 0.30 -5.66
CA SER A 320 -26.07 1.18 -4.74
C SER A 320 -25.55 1.12 -3.33
N GLU A 321 -25.30 -0.07 -2.81
CA GLU A 321 -24.67 -0.23 -1.52
C GLU A 321 -23.19 0.30 -1.60
N LEU A 322 -22.50 0.40 -2.76
CA LEU A 322 -21.02 0.35 -2.89
C LEU A 322 -20.28 1.44 -2.11
N PHE A 323 -19.27 1.05 -1.34
CA PHE A 323 -18.60 1.88 -0.34
C PHE A 323 -19.50 2.29 0.85
N THR A 324 -20.55 1.53 1.19
CA THR A 324 -21.29 1.71 2.45
C THR A 324 -20.51 1.16 3.65
N LEU A 325 -20.68 1.83 4.78
CA LEU A 325 -20.02 1.52 6.05
C LEU A 325 -20.65 0.27 6.68
N HIS A 326 -19.84 -0.71 7.09
CA HIS A 326 -20.30 -1.84 7.89
C HIS A 326 -20.77 -1.39 9.28
N THR A 327 -21.53 -2.23 9.98
CA THR A 327 -21.91 -2.04 11.40
C THR A 327 -20.72 -1.71 12.30
N GLU A 328 -19.60 -2.44 12.12
CA GLU A 328 -18.34 -2.23 12.84
C GLU A 328 -17.38 -1.27 12.12
N GLY A 329 -17.82 -0.71 11.00
CA GLY A 329 -17.00 0.08 10.10
C GLY A 329 -16.40 1.32 10.74
N LYS A 330 -17.10 1.91 11.71
CA LYS A 330 -16.59 3.01 12.52
C LYS A 330 -15.38 2.61 13.36
N LEU A 331 -15.40 1.44 14.00
CA LEU A 331 -14.26 0.97 14.79
C LEU A 331 -13.06 0.66 13.88
N ARG A 332 -13.32 0.05 12.71
CA ARG A 332 -12.29 -0.26 11.70
C ARG A 332 -11.66 1.01 11.10
N THR A 333 -12.44 2.04 10.81
CA THR A 333 -11.91 3.33 10.35
C THR A 333 -11.15 4.07 11.46
N MET A 334 -11.60 4.05 12.71
CA MET A 334 -10.81 4.54 13.86
C MET A 334 -9.47 3.79 14.00
N GLN A 335 -9.46 2.46 13.88
CA GLN A 335 -8.25 1.63 13.89
C GLN A 335 -7.28 2.00 12.74
N ALA A 336 -7.81 2.40 11.58
CA ALA A 336 -6.99 2.88 10.47
C ALA A 336 -6.22 4.16 10.85
N LEU A 337 -6.86 5.13 11.52
CA LEU A 337 -6.18 6.33 12.00
C LEU A 337 -5.07 6.00 13.00
N VAL A 338 -5.28 5.06 13.92
CA VAL A 338 -4.25 4.63 14.89
C VAL A 338 -3.04 4.04 14.17
N HIS A 339 -3.26 3.20 13.14
CA HIS A 339 -2.19 2.71 12.28
C HIS A 339 -1.51 3.82 11.46
N LEU A 340 -2.26 4.79 10.93
CA LEU A 340 -1.70 5.90 10.16
C LEU A 340 -0.80 6.79 11.04
N LYS A 341 -1.21 7.05 12.29
CA LYS A 341 -0.37 7.76 13.29
C LYS A 341 0.94 7.03 13.54
N GLU A 342 0.88 5.74 13.89
CA GLU A 342 2.07 4.91 14.11
C GLU A 342 2.97 4.88 12.85
N SER A 343 2.37 4.77 11.65
CA SER A 343 3.10 4.82 10.36
C SER A 343 3.95 6.08 10.21
N ILE A 344 3.36 7.25 10.48
CA ILE A 344 4.01 8.56 10.36
C ILE A 344 5.03 8.80 11.48
N TYR A 345 4.70 8.42 12.73
CA TYR A 345 5.63 8.51 13.85
C TYR A 345 6.89 7.68 13.61
N GLN A 346 6.72 6.44 13.16
CA GLN A 346 7.84 5.56 12.78
C GLN A 346 8.65 6.21 11.64
N LEU A 347 8.00 6.77 10.61
CA LEU A 347 8.69 7.45 9.50
C LEU A 347 9.47 8.71 9.95
N LYS A 348 8.96 9.47 10.93
CA LYS A 348 9.71 10.59 11.53
C LYS A 348 10.98 10.07 12.21
N LEU A 349 10.93 8.95 12.94
CA LEU A 349 12.13 8.34 13.55
C LEU A 349 13.13 7.86 12.50
N VAL A 350 12.69 7.26 11.39
CA VAL A 350 13.56 6.95 10.24
C VAL A 350 14.31 8.20 9.79
N TRP A 351 13.59 9.30 9.57
CA TRP A 351 14.17 10.52 9.05
C TRP A 351 15.18 11.17 10.00
N GLU A 352 14.84 11.28 11.29
CA GLU A 352 15.76 11.82 12.30
C GLU A 352 17.02 10.95 12.49
N GLU A 353 16.92 9.66 12.20
CA GLU A 353 18.07 8.75 12.16
C GLU A 353 18.95 8.89 10.92
N ILE A 354 18.37 9.04 9.72
CA ILE A 354 19.14 9.00 8.44
C ILE A 354 19.53 10.36 7.90
N LYS A 355 18.81 11.44 8.23
CA LYS A 355 19.14 12.77 7.71
C LYS A 355 20.56 13.14 8.14
N ASP A 356 21.36 13.65 7.20
CA ASP A 356 22.78 13.98 7.40
C ASP A 356 23.76 12.80 7.60
N ARG A 357 23.37 11.51 7.39
CA ARG A 357 24.40 10.44 7.29
C ARG A 357 25.18 10.55 5.96
N PRO A 358 26.43 10.05 5.89
CA PRO A 358 27.24 10.10 4.68
C PRO A 358 26.67 9.28 3.50
N SER A 359 26.72 9.85 2.29
CA SER A 359 26.22 9.20 1.07
C SER A 359 26.99 7.94 0.64
N ASN A 360 28.19 7.71 1.17
CA ASN A 360 29.06 6.57 0.86
C ASN A 360 28.86 5.37 1.79
N GLU A 361 27.90 5.43 2.72
CA GLU A 361 27.60 4.32 3.63
C GLU A 361 26.88 3.16 2.90
N PHE A 362 27.22 1.92 3.25
CA PHE A 362 26.50 0.69 2.81
C PHE A 362 25.11 0.54 3.44
N ALA A 363 24.49 1.62 3.90
CA ALA A 363 23.14 1.63 4.45
C ALA A 363 22.11 1.24 3.38
N PHE A 364 21.09 0.47 3.79
CA PHE A 364 19.97 0.17 2.91
C PHE A 364 19.14 1.44 2.63
N LEU A 365 18.80 2.21 3.66
CA LEU A 365 18.31 3.59 3.54
C LEU A 365 19.46 4.60 3.45
N ASN A 366 19.98 4.79 2.24
CA ASN A 366 21.05 5.76 1.98
C ASN A 366 20.48 7.19 1.76
N PRO A 367 20.76 8.17 2.64
CA PRO A 367 20.19 9.52 2.52
C PRO A 367 20.77 10.33 1.36
N GLY A 368 21.93 9.96 0.81
CA GLY A 368 22.54 10.67 -0.32
C GLY A 368 21.64 10.76 -1.55
N LYS A 369 20.67 9.85 -1.69
CA LYS A 369 19.64 9.85 -2.74
C LYS A 369 18.47 10.83 -2.49
N ILE A 370 18.32 11.34 -1.26
CA ILE A 370 17.21 12.21 -0.83
C ILE A 370 17.68 13.53 -0.18
N THR A 371 18.99 13.69 0.10
CA THR A 371 19.59 14.91 0.66
C THR A 371 19.21 16.20 -0.07
N PRO A 372 19.15 16.27 -1.43
CA PRO A 372 18.71 17.49 -2.12
C PRO A 372 17.29 17.94 -1.73
N TRP A 373 16.47 17.04 -1.20
CA TRP A 373 15.07 17.28 -0.84
C TRP A 373 14.87 17.39 0.68
N LYS A 374 15.95 17.48 1.49
CA LYS A 374 15.90 17.51 2.97
C LYS A 374 14.81 18.43 3.54
N ARG A 375 14.77 19.69 3.07
CA ARG A 375 13.78 20.70 3.49
C ARG A 375 12.34 20.31 3.17
N VAL A 376 12.13 19.60 2.06
CA VAL A 376 10.81 19.11 1.62
C VAL A 376 10.38 17.97 2.53
N VAL A 377 11.26 16.96 2.73
CA VAL A 377 10.98 15.82 3.62
C VAL A 377 10.70 16.25 5.07
N GLU A 378 11.43 17.24 5.60
CA GLU A 378 11.16 17.80 6.93
C GLU A 378 9.77 18.46 7.01
N ALA A 379 9.44 19.34 6.06
CA ALA A 379 8.14 20.00 6.01
C ALA A 379 6.99 19.01 5.75
N ASP A 380 7.21 17.97 4.93
CA ASP A 380 6.25 16.90 4.65
C ASP A 380 5.91 16.15 5.93
N LEU A 381 6.92 15.68 6.67
CA LEU A 381 6.73 14.88 7.88
C LEU A 381 6.07 15.67 9.01
N ASP A 382 6.46 16.92 9.22
CA ASP A 382 5.85 17.78 10.23
C ASP A 382 4.37 18.09 9.89
N SER A 383 4.07 18.30 8.61
CA SER A 383 2.69 18.48 8.13
C SER A 383 1.87 17.20 8.26
N MET A 384 2.45 16.03 7.96
CA MET A 384 1.81 14.72 8.13
C MET A 384 1.49 14.45 9.60
N MET A 385 2.43 14.72 10.51
CA MET A 385 2.22 14.57 11.96
C MET A 385 1.10 15.47 12.46
N ALA A 386 1.09 16.76 12.07
CA ALA A 386 0.02 17.67 12.47
C ALA A 386 -1.36 17.18 11.97
N LEU A 387 -1.45 16.81 10.69
CA LEU A 387 -2.68 16.35 10.04
C LEU A 387 -3.33 15.15 10.72
N VAL A 388 -2.56 14.15 11.18
CA VAL A 388 -3.16 12.99 11.88
C VAL A 388 -3.51 13.28 13.33
N GLU A 389 -2.92 14.31 13.95
CA GLU A 389 -3.26 14.71 15.31
C GLU A 389 -4.56 15.51 15.42
N GLY A 390 -4.92 16.29 14.41
CA GLY A 390 -6.18 17.06 14.44
C GLY A 390 -6.29 18.15 13.37
N PRO A 391 -7.26 19.07 13.54
CA PRO A 391 -7.40 20.29 12.75
C PRO A 391 -6.05 20.99 12.51
N THR A 392 -5.65 21.05 11.25
CA THR A 392 -4.36 21.60 10.82
C THR A 392 -4.55 22.59 9.68
N GLU A 393 -3.86 23.73 9.73
CA GLU A 393 -3.74 24.63 8.59
C GLU A 393 -2.50 24.29 7.77
N LEU A 394 -2.70 23.95 6.50
CA LEU A 394 -1.63 23.70 5.54
C LEU A 394 -1.49 24.88 4.57
N THR A 395 -0.27 25.11 4.07
CA THR A 395 0.03 26.12 3.05
C THR A 395 0.50 25.44 1.76
N SER A 396 -0.08 25.81 0.61
CA SER A 396 0.40 25.37 -0.70
C SER A 396 1.85 25.82 -0.92
N ALA A 397 2.73 24.88 -1.28
CA ALA A 397 4.10 25.18 -1.65
C ALA A 397 4.17 26.08 -2.90
N VAL A 398 3.16 25.98 -3.79
CA VAL A 398 3.09 26.64 -5.10
C VAL A 398 2.55 28.06 -5.02
N ASP A 399 1.32 28.26 -4.53
CA ASP A 399 0.62 29.55 -4.59
C ASP A 399 0.39 30.22 -3.22
N LYS A 400 0.97 29.65 -2.16
CA LYS A 400 0.92 30.12 -0.76
C LYS A 400 -0.48 30.29 -0.16
N LYS A 401 -1.53 29.78 -0.81
CA LYS A 401 -2.88 29.75 -0.23
C LYS A 401 -2.97 28.68 0.84
N THR A 402 -3.84 28.89 1.82
CA THR A 402 -4.02 27.97 2.95
C THR A 402 -5.32 27.17 2.88
N VAL A 403 -5.30 26.00 3.52
CA VAL A 403 -6.45 25.11 3.71
C VAL A 403 -6.45 24.59 5.14
N GLN A 404 -7.60 24.62 5.80
CA GLN A 404 -7.78 24.03 7.13
C GLN A 404 -8.44 22.66 6.98
N VAL A 405 -7.76 21.62 7.45
CA VAL A 405 -8.14 20.21 7.28
C VAL A 405 -8.23 19.52 8.63
N ASP A 406 -9.35 18.84 8.89
CA ASP A 406 -9.54 17.89 9.99
C ASP A 406 -9.58 16.47 9.40
N LEU A 407 -8.39 15.91 9.15
CA LEU A 407 -8.25 14.56 8.59
C LEU A 407 -8.76 13.47 9.56
N PRO A 408 -8.59 13.56 10.90
CA PRO A 408 -9.11 12.57 11.84
C PRO A 408 -10.62 12.38 11.79
N ARG A 409 -11.40 13.41 11.42
CA ARG A 409 -12.84 13.27 11.20
C ARG A 409 -13.21 12.24 10.13
N LEU A 410 -12.38 12.02 9.11
CA LEU A 410 -12.65 10.99 8.10
C LEU A 410 -12.70 9.58 8.71
N PHE A 411 -12.00 9.38 9.83
CA PHE A 411 -11.87 8.11 10.53
C PHE A 411 -12.76 8.02 11.79
N ASN A 412 -12.99 9.14 12.47
CA ASN A 412 -13.78 9.21 13.72
C ASN A 412 -15.27 9.53 13.48
N ASP A 413 -15.60 10.19 12.38
CA ASP A 413 -16.97 10.45 11.89
C ASP A 413 -17.07 10.10 10.38
N PRO A 414 -16.81 8.82 10.02
CA PRO A 414 -16.82 8.36 8.63
C PRO A 414 -18.18 8.59 7.98
N GLU A 415 -18.19 9.03 6.72
CA GLU A 415 -19.45 9.06 5.96
C GLU A 415 -20.01 7.63 5.83
N PRO A 416 -21.32 7.39 6.02
CA PRO A 416 -21.92 6.06 5.88
C PRO A 416 -21.85 5.47 4.47
N ASP A 417 -21.50 6.27 3.46
CA ASP A 417 -21.36 5.89 2.05
C ASP A 417 -20.33 6.82 1.39
N LEU A 418 -19.16 6.29 1.00
CA LEU A 418 -18.10 7.11 0.37
C LEU A 418 -18.51 7.66 -1.00
N LYS A 419 -19.52 7.08 -1.68
CA LYS A 419 -20.03 7.66 -2.95
C LYS A 419 -20.57 9.07 -2.78
N LYS A 420 -20.95 9.46 -1.56
CA LYS A 420 -21.43 10.82 -1.27
C LYS A 420 -20.32 11.88 -1.27
N LEU A 421 -19.06 11.46 -1.30
CA LEU A 421 -17.91 12.34 -1.54
C LEU A 421 -17.77 12.68 -3.03
N LEU A 422 -18.35 11.90 -3.95
CA LEU A 422 -18.23 12.13 -5.40
C LEU A 422 -18.87 13.48 -5.83
N PRO A 423 -18.43 14.08 -6.95
CA PRO A 423 -19.01 15.32 -7.47
C PRO A 423 -20.49 15.16 -7.88
N ILE A 424 -21.29 16.19 -7.57
CA ILE A 424 -22.74 16.24 -7.81
C ILE A 424 -23.13 17.11 -9.02
N LEU A 425 -22.21 17.87 -9.60
CA LEU A 425 -22.43 18.67 -10.81
C LEU A 425 -21.20 18.64 -11.72
N TRP A 426 -21.44 18.74 -13.04
CA TRP A 426 -20.48 18.37 -14.08
C TRP A 426 -20.46 19.36 -15.25
N GLU A 427 -19.32 19.45 -15.94
CA GLU A 427 -19.12 20.26 -17.15
C GLU A 427 -19.65 19.53 -18.41
N THR A 428 -20.97 19.52 -18.63
CA THR A 428 -21.59 18.77 -19.74
C THR A 428 -22.26 19.62 -20.82
N HIS A 429 -22.43 20.93 -20.57
CA HIS A 429 -23.24 21.84 -21.38
C HIS A 429 -22.64 22.18 -22.76
N GLU A 430 -21.32 22.22 -22.88
CA GLU A 430 -20.59 22.54 -24.12
C GLU A 430 -20.39 21.35 -25.07
N GLY A 431 -21.03 20.20 -24.80
CA GLY A 431 -20.87 18.99 -25.60
C GLY A 431 -19.49 18.33 -25.48
N LYS A 432 -19.34 17.17 -26.11
CA LYS A 432 -18.06 16.41 -26.14
C LYS A 432 -17.06 16.96 -27.15
N GLU A 433 -17.54 17.76 -28.10
CA GLU A 433 -16.75 18.38 -29.17
C GLU A 433 -16.98 19.89 -29.13
N LYS A 434 -15.94 20.65 -29.47
CA LYS A 434 -15.97 22.10 -29.65
C LYS A 434 -15.51 22.43 -31.05
N THR A 435 -15.95 23.56 -31.59
CA THR A 435 -15.51 24.04 -32.90
C THR A 435 -14.58 25.23 -32.72
N LYS A 436 -13.35 25.13 -33.23
CA LYS A 436 -12.44 26.28 -33.36
C LYS A 436 -12.66 26.92 -34.71
N THR A 437 -12.98 28.22 -34.72
CA THR A 437 -12.99 29.01 -35.96
C THR A 437 -11.64 29.70 -36.10
N PHE A 438 -11.00 29.55 -37.25
CA PHE A 438 -9.71 30.16 -37.59
C PHE A 438 -9.89 31.49 -38.33
N SER A 439 -8.82 32.27 -38.47
CA SER A 439 -8.85 33.59 -39.11
C SER A 439 -9.20 33.57 -40.61
N ASN A 440 -9.00 32.43 -41.27
CA ASN A 440 -9.45 32.15 -42.65
C ASN A 440 -10.95 31.78 -42.75
N GLY A 441 -11.68 31.76 -41.62
CA GLY A 441 -13.09 31.34 -41.56
C GLY A 441 -13.30 29.83 -41.45
N GLU A 442 -12.23 29.02 -41.52
CA GLU A 442 -12.29 27.56 -41.38
C GLU A 442 -12.76 27.16 -39.99
N LYS A 443 -13.56 26.10 -39.92
CA LYS A 443 -14.13 25.57 -38.68
C LYS A 443 -13.71 24.13 -38.48
N THR A 444 -12.82 23.88 -37.53
CA THR A 444 -12.33 22.54 -37.21
C THR A 444 -12.93 22.07 -35.88
N PRO A 445 -13.62 20.91 -35.84
CA PRO A 445 -14.05 20.31 -34.58
C PRO A 445 -12.84 19.74 -33.83
N TYR A 446 -12.90 19.77 -32.49
CA TYR A 446 -11.88 19.18 -31.61
C TYR A 446 -12.52 18.68 -30.30
N THR A 447 -11.89 17.68 -29.68
CA THR A 447 -12.34 17.09 -28.42
C THR A 447 -12.40 18.13 -27.29
N ASN A 448 -13.53 18.21 -26.60
CA ASN A 448 -13.67 19.02 -25.39
C ASN A 448 -13.08 18.27 -24.19
N TYR A 449 -11.77 18.40 -23.96
CA TYR A 449 -11.07 17.78 -22.82
C TYR A 449 -11.60 18.17 -21.43
N TYR A 450 -12.43 19.23 -21.33
CA TYR A 450 -13.11 19.60 -20.08
C TYR A 450 -14.49 18.96 -19.93
N TRP A 451 -15.02 18.25 -20.94
CA TRP A 451 -16.33 17.62 -20.85
C TRP A 451 -16.35 16.54 -19.76
N GLY A 452 -17.38 16.59 -18.91
CA GLY A 452 -17.52 15.67 -17.78
C GLY A 452 -16.52 15.91 -16.65
N ARG A 453 -15.89 17.10 -16.58
CA ARG A 453 -15.10 17.55 -15.43
C ARG A 453 -16.02 17.92 -14.24
N PRO A 454 -15.60 17.66 -12.99
CA PRO A 454 -16.32 18.12 -11.80
C PRO A 454 -16.50 19.65 -11.72
N LYS A 455 -17.69 20.10 -11.27
CA LYS A 455 -18.05 21.50 -10.96
C LYS A 455 -18.48 21.77 -9.52
N LEU A 456 -19.14 20.81 -8.85
CA LEU A 456 -19.71 20.99 -7.52
C LEU A 456 -19.67 19.68 -6.71
N TRP A 457 -19.42 19.79 -5.41
CA TRP A 457 -19.49 18.71 -4.43
C TRP A 457 -20.47 19.07 -3.30
N ASN A 458 -20.85 18.07 -2.49
CA ASN A 458 -21.76 18.30 -1.36
C ASN A 458 -21.06 19.06 -0.22
N LYS A 459 -21.34 20.37 -0.08
CA LYS A 459 -20.79 21.23 0.99
C LYS A 459 -21.00 20.62 2.39
N LYS A 460 -22.19 20.08 2.69
CA LYS A 460 -22.54 19.60 4.04
C LYS A 460 -21.65 18.45 4.50
N ILE A 461 -21.15 17.65 3.55
CA ILE A 461 -20.22 16.56 3.80
C ILE A 461 -18.79 17.11 3.89
N TYR A 462 -18.33 17.83 2.85
CA TYR A 462 -16.96 18.31 2.81
C TYR A 462 -16.60 19.34 3.89
N GLN A 463 -17.55 20.10 4.45
CA GLN A 463 -17.30 21.00 5.58
C GLN A 463 -16.91 20.27 6.87
N LYS A 464 -17.13 18.94 6.97
CA LYS A 464 -16.58 18.12 8.06
C LYS A 464 -15.05 18.09 8.02
N TYR A 465 -14.48 18.02 6.82
CA TYR A 465 -13.05 17.83 6.61
C TYR A 465 -12.35 19.15 6.30
N PHE A 466 -13.00 20.05 5.55
CA PHE A 466 -12.51 21.39 5.22
C PHE A 466 -13.23 22.45 6.07
N LEU A 467 -12.63 22.81 7.21
CA LEU A 467 -13.28 23.63 8.24
C LEU A 467 -13.68 25.04 7.76
N ASN A 468 -12.97 25.58 6.76
CA ASN A 468 -13.22 26.91 6.18
C ASN A 468 -13.87 26.86 4.76
N LEU A 469 -14.64 25.81 4.46
CA LEU A 469 -15.32 25.62 3.17
C LEU A 469 -16.54 26.53 2.99
N LYS A 470 -16.43 27.49 2.06
CA LYS A 470 -17.50 28.48 1.81
C LYS A 470 -18.70 27.87 1.06
N ASN A 471 -18.45 27.12 -0.01
CA ASN A 471 -19.47 26.50 -0.85
C ASN A 471 -18.95 25.18 -1.47
N GLY A 472 -19.84 24.43 -2.13
CA GLY A 472 -19.51 23.14 -2.74
C GLY A 472 -18.57 23.19 -3.95
N ALA A 473 -18.39 24.35 -4.59
CA ALA A 473 -17.48 24.50 -5.74
C ALA A 473 -16.04 24.77 -5.28
N ASP A 474 -15.88 25.35 -4.09
CA ASP A 474 -14.59 25.62 -3.46
C ASP A 474 -13.85 24.33 -3.05
N VAL A 475 -14.54 23.19 -2.97
CA VAL A 475 -13.93 21.87 -2.68
C VAL A 475 -12.76 21.58 -3.62
N LYS A 476 -12.89 21.85 -4.93
CA LYS A 476 -11.78 21.74 -5.90
C LYS A 476 -10.54 22.56 -5.50
N ASN A 477 -10.75 23.78 -5.03
CA ASN A 477 -9.64 24.65 -4.63
C ASN A 477 -8.97 24.11 -3.37
N LYS A 478 -9.75 23.65 -2.39
CA LYS A 478 -9.26 23.07 -1.13
C LYS A 478 -8.43 21.82 -1.37
N LEU A 479 -8.91 20.91 -2.23
CA LEU A 479 -8.19 19.72 -2.67
C LEU A 479 -6.88 20.05 -3.39
N ARG A 480 -6.90 21.03 -4.30
CA ARG A 480 -5.67 21.51 -4.98
C ARG A 480 -4.67 22.11 -4.00
N ILE A 481 -5.12 22.89 -3.02
CA ILE A 481 -4.21 23.47 -2.00
C ILE A 481 -3.63 22.34 -1.12
N LEU A 482 -4.45 21.36 -0.75
CA LEU A 482 -4.03 20.17 0.01
C LEU A 482 -3.03 19.30 -0.77
N SER A 483 -3.23 19.08 -2.08
CA SER A 483 -2.28 18.31 -2.90
C SER A 483 -0.99 19.07 -3.23
N GLN A 484 -1.01 20.40 -3.15
CA GLN A 484 0.17 21.27 -3.28
C GLN A 484 0.85 21.58 -1.94
N ALA A 485 0.27 21.19 -0.82
CA ALA A 485 0.88 21.33 0.49
C ALA A 485 1.85 20.18 0.75
N PHE A 486 2.95 20.49 1.45
CA PHE A 486 3.90 19.48 1.90
C PHE A 486 3.19 18.41 2.74
N GLY A 487 3.45 17.14 2.45
CA GLY A 487 2.85 15.94 3.06
C GLY A 487 1.36 15.70 2.78
N GLY A 488 0.62 16.71 2.31
CA GLY A 488 -0.85 16.67 2.21
C GLY A 488 -1.38 15.65 1.20
N SER A 489 -0.77 15.56 0.01
CA SER A 489 -1.16 14.61 -1.04
C SER A 489 -0.95 13.15 -0.63
N THR A 490 0.10 12.85 0.12
CA THR A 490 0.47 11.46 0.48
C THR A 490 -0.52 10.81 1.43
N ILE A 491 -1.02 11.56 2.43
CA ILE A 491 -1.85 10.99 3.51
C ILE A 491 -3.34 11.33 3.39
N ALA A 492 -3.71 12.39 2.67
CA ALA A 492 -5.11 12.70 2.38
C ALA A 492 -5.66 11.99 1.13
N ASN A 493 -4.93 10.99 0.61
CA ASN A 493 -5.31 10.20 -0.56
C ASN A 493 -6.76 9.64 -0.50
N PRO A 494 -7.28 9.16 0.66
CA PRO A 494 -8.68 8.77 0.78
C PRO A 494 -9.69 9.89 0.47
N ILE A 495 -9.34 11.16 0.67
CA ILE A 495 -10.21 12.29 0.30
C ILE A 495 -10.08 12.58 -1.19
N SER A 496 -8.86 12.65 -1.75
CA SER A 496 -8.67 12.98 -3.17
C SER A 496 -9.29 11.93 -4.10
N HIS A 497 -9.18 10.64 -3.79
CA HIS A 497 -9.68 9.60 -4.70
C HIS A 497 -11.21 9.62 -4.88
N PHE A 498 -11.99 9.97 -3.85
CA PHE A 498 -13.44 10.16 -4.01
C PHE A 498 -13.82 11.61 -4.37
N SER A 499 -12.85 12.45 -4.73
CA SER A 499 -13.07 13.83 -5.16
C SER A 499 -12.84 14.07 -6.66
N GLU A 500 -12.12 13.19 -7.35
CA GLU A 500 -11.71 13.32 -8.75
C GLU A 500 -12.79 12.96 -9.78
#